data_AF-A0A554GQ43-F1
#
_entry.id   AF-A0A554GQ43-F1
#
_cell.length_a   1.000
_cell.length_b   1.000
_cell.length_c   1.000
_cell.angle_alpha   90.00
_cell.angle_beta   90.00
_cell.angle_gamma   90.00
#
_symmetry.space_group_name_H-M   'P 1'
#
loop_
_entity.id
_entity.type
_entity.pdbx_description
1 polymer ?
#
loop_
_entity_poly.entity_id
_entity_poly.type
_entity_poly.pdbx_seq_one_letter_code
_entity_poly.pdbx_strand_id
1 'polypeptide(L)'
;MSLAGRAAAALGLAGLLCGAGIVACRGDNELSGSVSELFPVTDVAKVEIRRNAEALQVSYFRNNGLDVDLVARLTVDTEGVDLKPGTKVQLGGTTPSGRDRASVVHVAAGEPARVFTQVERGDLVLEAGGNPGEATRGDFSLSFKKGAGYGAGRSMEGTFSSVALDAGFGPDLGDVVGETPAP
;
A
#
# COMPACT_ATOMS: atom_id res chain seq x y z
N MET A 1 -36.69 68.70 -12.79
CA MET A 1 -37.53 68.08 -13.84
C MET A 1 -36.66 67.10 -14.62
N SER A 2 -36.90 65.79 -14.43
CA SER A 2 -36.79 64.63 -15.37
C SER A 2 -35.64 64.53 -16.39
N LEU A 3 -35.02 63.41 -16.77
CA LEU A 3 -35.28 61.95 -16.74
C LEU A 3 -33.91 61.25 -16.63
N ALA A 4 -33.68 60.29 -15.74
CA ALA A 4 -33.95 58.86 -15.94
C ALA A 4 -33.30 58.23 -17.20
N GLY A 5 -32.30 57.36 -16.98
CA GLY A 5 -32.25 56.06 -17.64
C GLY A 5 -31.02 55.68 -18.47
N ARG A 6 -30.22 54.75 -17.91
CA ARG A 6 -29.51 53.62 -18.58
C ARG A 6 -28.25 54.02 -19.40
N ALA A 7 -27.13 53.31 -19.39
CA ALA A 7 -26.91 51.88 -19.25
C ALA A 7 -25.44 51.52 -18.86
N ALA A 8 -25.32 50.38 -18.16
CA ALA A 8 -24.27 49.35 -18.15
C ALA A 8 -22.79 49.78 -18.12
N ALA A 9 -22.05 49.65 -17.00
CA ALA A 9 -21.60 48.41 -16.34
C ALA A 9 -20.65 47.53 -17.19
N ALA A 10 -19.34 47.76 -17.04
CA ALA A 10 -18.29 46.80 -17.36
C ALA A 10 -17.02 47.14 -16.55
N LEU A 11 -17.04 46.87 -15.24
CA LEU A 11 -15.84 46.83 -14.41
C LEU A 11 -15.38 45.36 -14.36
N GLY A 12 -14.36 45.05 -15.16
CA GLY A 12 -13.72 43.74 -15.19
C GLY A 12 -12.98 43.49 -13.88
N LEU A 13 -13.48 42.51 -13.13
CA LEU A 13 -12.89 41.98 -11.90
C LEU A 13 -11.73 41.06 -12.29
N ALA A 14 -10.49 41.50 -12.08
CA ALA A 14 -9.29 40.68 -12.25
C ALA A 14 -8.49 40.71 -10.95
N GLY A 15 -8.18 39.53 -10.40
CA GLY A 15 -7.14 39.39 -9.38
C GLY A 15 -7.50 38.55 -8.16
N LEU A 16 -7.90 37.29 -8.35
CA LEU A 16 -7.77 36.27 -7.31
C LEU A 16 -7.50 34.96 -8.03
N LEU A 17 -6.27 34.45 -7.96
CA LEU A 17 -5.89 33.04 -8.18
C LEU A 17 -4.35 32.94 -8.22
N CYS A 18 -3.70 32.77 -7.07
CA CYS A 18 -2.38 32.14 -6.95
C CYS A 18 -2.25 31.56 -5.54
N GLY A 19 -2.66 30.31 -5.37
CA GLY A 19 -2.58 29.62 -4.09
C GLY A 19 -3.20 28.22 -4.13
N ALA A 20 -3.06 27.51 -5.26
CA ALA A 20 -3.39 26.09 -5.33
C ALA A 20 -2.10 25.31 -5.02
N GLY A 21 -2.12 24.60 -3.90
CA GLY A 21 -1.03 23.76 -3.45
C GLY A 21 -0.66 22.71 -4.50
N ILE A 22 0.63 22.42 -4.58
CA ILE A 22 1.15 21.24 -5.26
C ILE A 22 0.72 20.03 -4.42
N VAL A 23 -0.52 19.60 -4.58
CA VAL A 23 -0.86 18.21 -4.28
C VAL A 23 -0.30 17.44 -5.45
N ALA A 24 0.94 16.96 -5.31
CA ALA A 24 1.50 16.01 -6.24
C ALA A 24 0.52 14.82 -6.27
N CYS A 25 -0.17 14.63 -7.39
CA CYS A 25 -0.97 13.45 -7.69
C CYS A 25 -0.01 12.26 -7.80
N ARG A 26 0.47 11.76 -6.65
CA ARG A 26 1.05 10.43 -6.57
C ARG A 26 -0.07 9.46 -6.90
N GLY A 27 0.12 8.62 -7.90
CA GLY A 27 -0.85 7.60 -8.28
C GLY A 27 -1.21 6.73 -7.07
N ASP A 28 -2.44 6.25 -7.03
CA ASP A 28 -2.93 5.44 -5.90
C ASP A 28 -2.16 4.12 -5.74
N ASN A 29 -1.42 3.68 -6.78
CA ASN A 29 -0.65 2.45 -6.81
C ASN A 29 0.70 2.65 -7.51
N GLU A 30 1.76 2.90 -6.75
CA GLU A 30 3.11 3.12 -7.28
C GLU A 30 4.17 2.39 -6.46
N LEU A 31 5.29 2.03 -7.10
CA LEU A 31 6.52 1.58 -6.45
C LEU A 31 7.70 2.41 -6.93
N SER A 32 8.58 2.74 -5.99
CA SER A 32 9.81 3.49 -6.26
C SER A 32 10.95 3.02 -5.35
N GLY A 33 12.09 3.71 -5.47
CA GLY A 33 13.27 3.52 -4.63
C GLY A 33 14.43 2.94 -5.41
N SER A 34 15.58 2.84 -4.75
CA SER A 34 16.80 2.33 -5.41
C SER A 34 16.72 0.85 -5.80
N VAL A 35 15.66 0.12 -5.42
CA VAL A 35 15.36 -1.22 -5.97
C VAL A 35 15.03 -1.21 -7.46
N SER A 36 14.67 -0.06 -8.05
CA SER A 36 14.41 0.07 -9.48
C SER A 36 15.62 -0.25 -10.36
N GLU A 37 16.82 -0.21 -9.79
CA GLU A 37 18.06 -0.63 -10.47
C GLU A 37 18.19 -2.16 -10.58
N LEU A 38 17.40 -2.94 -9.82
CA LEU A 38 17.44 -4.40 -9.85
C LEU A 38 16.41 -4.99 -10.81
N PHE A 39 15.24 -4.36 -10.92
CA PHE A 39 14.15 -4.76 -11.81
C PHE A 39 13.20 -3.58 -12.03
N PRO A 40 12.39 -3.61 -13.11
CA PRO A 40 11.40 -2.56 -13.36
C PRO A 40 10.34 -2.51 -12.26
N VAL A 41 10.17 -1.34 -11.66
CA VAL A 41 9.13 -1.06 -10.64
C VAL A 41 7.98 -0.18 -11.16
N THR A 42 8.06 0.23 -12.43
CA THR A 42 7.06 1.06 -13.10
C THR A 42 5.92 0.21 -13.67
N ASP A 43 4.87 0.89 -14.15
CA ASP A 43 3.75 0.26 -14.86
C ASP A 43 2.99 -0.77 -14.01
N VAL A 44 2.81 -0.46 -12.73
CA VAL A 44 2.00 -1.28 -11.82
C VAL A 44 0.59 -1.40 -12.40
N ALA A 45 0.21 -2.61 -12.79
CA ALA A 45 -1.07 -2.92 -13.42
C ALA A 45 -2.16 -3.25 -12.39
N LYS A 46 -1.76 -3.83 -11.24
CA LYS A 46 -2.68 -4.21 -10.17
C LYS A 46 -1.97 -4.17 -8.82
N VAL A 47 -2.69 -3.75 -7.79
CA VAL A 47 -2.33 -3.98 -6.40
C VAL A 47 -3.37 -4.88 -5.74
N GLU A 48 -2.87 -5.87 -5.00
CA GLU A 48 -3.69 -6.75 -4.17
C GLU A 48 -3.27 -6.60 -2.72
N ILE A 49 -4.25 -6.30 -1.87
CA ILE A 49 -4.07 -6.18 -0.43
C ILE A 49 -4.73 -7.40 0.19
N ARG A 50 -4.00 -8.14 1.03
CA ARG A 50 -4.56 -9.24 1.83
C ARG A 50 -4.30 -9.02 3.30
N ARG A 51 -5.27 -9.36 4.14
CA ARG A 51 -5.21 -9.20 5.60
C ARG A 51 -5.82 -10.43 6.27
N ASN A 52 -5.18 -10.94 7.32
CA ASN A 52 -5.79 -11.86 8.29
C ASN A 52 -5.52 -11.35 9.73
N ALA A 53 -5.48 -12.19 10.76
CA ALA A 53 -5.13 -11.73 12.11
C ALA A 53 -3.62 -11.45 12.30
N GLU A 54 -2.76 -12.14 11.53
CA GLU A 54 -1.32 -12.21 11.76
C GLU A 54 -0.50 -11.33 10.82
N ALA A 55 -1.03 -11.01 9.63
CA ALA A 55 -0.29 -10.29 8.61
C ALA A 55 -1.16 -9.36 7.76
N LEU A 56 -0.52 -8.32 7.25
CA LEU A 56 -0.95 -7.52 6.11
C LEU A 56 0.02 -7.80 4.95
N GLN A 57 -0.52 -8.05 3.77
CA GLN A 57 0.25 -8.24 2.54
C GLN A 57 -0.17 -7.23 1.50
N VAL A 58 0.79 -6.57 0.86
CA VAL A 58 0.57 -5.67 -0.27
C VAL A 58 1.40 -6.20 -1.44
N SER A 59 0.72 -6.65 -2.49
CA SER A 59 1.32 -7.25 -3.68
C SER A 59 1.12 -6.35 -4.89
N TYR A 60 2.21 -6.02 -5.57
CA TYR A 60 2.23 -5.19 -6.77
C TYR A 60 2.50 -6.08 -7.98
N PHE A 61 1.61 -6.01 -8.95
CA PHE A 61 1.69 -6.80 -10.18
C PHE A 61 1.91 -5.91 -11.37
N ARG A 62 2.74 -6.37 -12.29
CA ARG A 62 2.99 -5.75 -13.59
C ARG A 62 2.64 -6.76 -14.66
N ASN A 63 1.86 -6.32 -15.65
CA ASN A 63 1.62 -7.09 -16.86
C ASN A 63 2.61 -6.60 -17.92
N ASN A 64 3.55 -7.46 -18.32
CA ASN A 64 4.57 -7.12 -19.32
C ASN A 64 4.14 -7.48 -20.76
N GLY A 65 2.86 -7.82 -20.94
CA GLY A 65 2.23 -8.17 -22.21
C GLY A 65 2.17 -9.68 -22.48
N LEU A 66 3.15 -10.43 -22.00
CA LEU A 66 3.21 -11.89 -22.15
C LEU A 66 2.91 -12.60 -20.83
N ASP A 67 3.45 -12.08 -19.74
CA ASP A 67 3.36 -12.64 -18.41
C ASP A 67 2.99 -11.59 -17.36
N VAL A 68 2.63 -12.07 -16.17
CA VAL A 68 2.36 -11.24 -15.00
C VAL A 68 3.47 -11.44 -13.97
N ASP A 69 4.20 -10.37 -13.71
CA ASP A 69 5.25 -10.33 -12.70
C ASP A 69 4.66 -9.92 -11.34
N LEU A 70 5.08 -10.59 -10.27
CA LEU A 70 4.95 -10.06 -8.92
C LEU A 70 6.17 -9.16 -8.65
N VAL A 71 5.99 -7.87 -8.94
CA VAL A 71 7.05 -6.85 -8.83
C VAL A 71 7.58 -6.81 -7.39
N ALA A 72 6.68 -6.70 -6.42
CA ALA A 72 7.02 -6.82 -5.01
C ALA A 72 5.80 -7.28 -4.21
N ARG A 73 6.03 -8.13 -3.22
CA ARG A 73 5.09 -8.36 -2.13
C ARG A 73 5.72 -7.97 -0.82
N LEU A 74 5.21 -6.90 -0.22
CA LEU A 74 5.48 -6.54 1.17
C LEU A 74 4.56 -7.39 2.07
N THR A 75 5.13 -8.13 3.01
CA THR A 75 4.40 -8.80 4.09
C THR A 75 4.81 -8.18 5.40
N VAL A 76 3.84 -7.71 6.18
CA VAL A 76 4.02 -7.10 7.49
C VAL A 76 3.35 -7.98 8.52
N ASP A 77 4.13 -8.46 9.48
CA ASP A 77 3.62 -9.17 10.66
C ASP A 77 2.93 -8.16 11.57
N THR A 78 1.71 -8.45 12.02
CA THR A 78 0.88 -7.53 12.81
C THR A 78 0.89 -7.86 14.30
N GLU A 79 1.73 -8.78 14.76
CA GLU A 79 1.87 -9.12 16.17
C GLU A 79 2.21 -7.86 17.00
N GLY A 80 1.36 -7.58 17.99
CA GLY A 80 1.51 -6.42 18.88
C GLY A 80 1.26 -5.07 18.21
N VAL A 81 0.64 -5.04 17.02
CA VAL A 81 0.34 -3.81 16.27
C VAL A 81 -1.13 -3.78 15.88
N ASP A 82 -1.76 -2.63 16.13
CA ASP A 82 -3.14 -2.37 15.75
C ASP A 82 -3.20 -1.57 14.43
N LEU A 83 -3.54 -2.26 13.33
CA LEU A 83 -3.62 -1.68 11.99
C LEU A 83 -4.92 -0.89 11.80
N LYS A 84 -4.94 0.32 12.35
CA LYS A 84 -6.01 1.29 12.13
C LYS A 84 -5.54 2.41 11.20
N PRO A 85 -6.46 3.09 10.50
CA PRO A 85 -6.15 4.33 9.80
C PRO A 85 -5.43 5.33 10.72
N GLY A 86 -4.37 5.95 10.21
CA GLY A 86 -3.47 6.85 10.93
C GLY A 86 -2.37 6.13 11.74
N THR A 87 -2.41 4.80 11.89
CA THR A 87 -1.35 4.07 12.57
C THR A 87 -0.09 4.03 11.71
N LYS A 88 1.03 4.40 12.33
CA LYS A 88 2.38 4.23 11.80
C LYS A 88 3.02 2.95 12.35
N VAL A 89 3.38 2.04 11.47
CA VAL A 89 3.99 0.74 11.81
C VAL A 89 5.46 0.75 11.40
N GLN A 90 6.36 0.58 12.37
CA GLN A 90 7.77 0.35 12.07
C GLN A 90 7.91 -0.99 11.34
N LEU A 91 8.60 -1.01 10.20
CA LEU A 91 8.83 -2.20 9.36
C LEU A 91 10.15 -2.92 9.64
N GLY A 92 11.12 -2.23 10.25
CA GLY A 92 12.39 -2.81 10.66
C GLY A 92 12.30 -3.56 11.99
N GLY A 93 13.29 -4.41 12.26
CA GLY A 93 13.41 -5.15 13.51
C GLY A 93 12.54 -6.41 13.57
N THR A 94 12.30 -6.89 14.79
CA THR A 94 11.56 -8.13 15.04
C THR A 94 10.29 -7.90 15.86
N THR A 95 9.33 -8.80 15.70
CA THR A 95 8.15 -8.89 16.55
C THR A 95 8.49 -9.45 17.94
N PRO A 96 7.56 -9.42 18.91
CA PRO A 96 7.77 -10.04 20.22
C PRO A 96 8.12 -11.54 20.17
N SER A 97 7.58 -12.28 19.19
CA SER A 97 7.95 -13.69 18.96
C SER A 97 9.30 -13.88 18.25
N GLY A 98 10.01 -12.81 17.92
CA GLY A 98 11.35 -12.85 17.30
C GLY A 98 11.35 -13.00 15.78
N ARG A 99 10.20 -12.91 15.11
CA ARG A 99 10.11 -12.92 13.65
C ARG A 99 10.45 -11.55 13.07
N ASP A 100 10.90 -11.49 11.83
CA ASP A 100 11.07 -10.21 11.13
C ASP A 100 9.72 -9.50 11.00
N ARG A 101 9.71 -8.21 11.34
CA ARG A 101 8.49 -7.38 11.28
C ARG A 101 7.95 -7.23 9.86
N ALA A 102 8.83 -7.18 8.87
CA ALA A 102 8.45 -7.12 7.47
C ALA A 102 9.42 -7.90 6.59
N SER A 103 8.87 -8.46 5.51
CA SER A 103 9.64 -9.13 4.45
C SER A 103 9.16 -8.68 3.07
N VAL A 104 10.07 -8.70 2.10
CA VAL A 104 9.77 -8.35 0.71
C VAL A 104 10.23 -9.49 -0.20
N VAL A 105 9.37 -9.87 -1.15
CA VAL A 105 9.67 -10.88 -2.17
C VAL A 105 9.36 -10.30 -3.56
N HIS A 106 10.24 -10.59 -4.51
CA HIS A 106 10.05 -10.33 -5.93
C HIS A 106 9.98 -11.66 -6.70
N VAL A 107 9.05 -11.77 -7.65
CA VAL A 107 8.93 -12.94 -8.53
C VAL A 107 8.60 -12.44 -9.94
N ALA A 108 9.61 -12.39 -10.81
CA ALA A 108 9.39 -12.22 -12.24
C ALA A 108 8.96 -13.55 -12.88
N ALA A 109 8.14 -13.48 -13.92
CA ALA A 109 7.72 -14.66 -14.65
C ALA A 109 8.92 -15.40 -15.25
N GLY A 110 8.95 -16.72 -15.08
CA GLY A 110 10.06 -17.56 -15.53
C GLY A 110 11.33 -17.47 -14.67
N GLU A 111 11.36 -16.64 -13.63
CA GLU A 111 12.47 -16.54 -12.68
C GLU A 111 12.14 -17.18 -11.32
N PRO A 112 13.14 -17.67 -10.57
CA PRO A 112 12.94 -18.09 -9.19
C PRO A 112 12.57 -16.89 -8.31
N ALA A 113 11.75 -17.16 -7.29
CA ALA A 113 11.41 -16.14 -6.29
C ALA A 113 12.66 -15.62 -5.58
N ARG A 114 12.79 -14.30 -5.48
CA ARG A 114 13.89 -13.61 -4.80
C ARG A 114 13.38 -12.96 -3.53
N VAL A 115 13.84 -13.48 -2.40
CA VAL A 115 13.58 -12.88 -1.09
C VAL A 115 14.63 -11.80 -0.84
N PHE A 116 14.17 -10.60 -0.50
CA PHE A 116 15.05 -9.51 -0.12
C PHE A 116 15.72 -9.81 1.21
N THR A 117 16.88 -9.21 1.44
CA THR A 117 17.47 -9.20 2.78
C THR A 117 16.56 -8.46 3.76
N GLN A 118 16.85 -8.62 5.06
CA GLN A 118 16.03 -8.09 6.14
C GLN A 118 15.86 -6.57 6.02
N VAL A 119 14.65 -6.09 6.38
CA VAL A 119 14.37 -4.66 6.50
C VAL A 119 15.14 -4.08 7.69
N GLU A 120 15.95 -3.05 7.44
CA GLU A 120 16.71 -2.35 8.47
C GLU A 120 15.84 -1.36 9.23
N ARG A 121 15.09 -0.55 8.49
CA ARG A 121 14.20 0.51 8.99
C ARG A 121 13.18 0.85 7.92
N GLY A 122 12.11 1.50 8.33
CA GLY A 122 11.04 1.90 7.45
C GLY A 122 9.71 1.94 8.15
N ASP A 123 8.73 2.57 7.54
CA ASP A 123 7.42 2.75 8.12
C ASP A 123 6.34 2.42 7.09
N LEU A 124 5.23 1.87 7.58
CA LEU A 124 3.97 1.73 6.87
C LEU A 124 2.94 2.62 7.55
N VAL A 125 2.18 3.37 6.76
CA VAL A 125 1.03 4.15 7.24
C VAL A 125 -0.21 3.69 6.49
N LEU A 126 -1.24 3.30 7.23
CA LEU A 126 -2.58 3.11 6.67
C LEU A 126 -3.33 4.43 6.72
N GLU A 127 -3.75 4.96 5.59
CA GLU A 127 -4.54 6.19 5.50
C GLU A 127 -6.04 5.91 5.63
N ALA A 128 -6.50 4.75 5.13
CA ALA A 128 -7.90 4.33 5.19
C ALA A 128 -8.03 2.79 5.16
N GLY A 129 -9.16 2.28 5.67
CA GLY A 129 -9.47 0.85 5.73
C GLY A 129 -8.53 0.06 6.65
N GLY A 130 -8.17 -1.15 6.24
CA GLY A 130 -7.26 -2.03 6.97
C GLY A 130 -7.85 -3.41 7.29
N ASN A 131 -9.18 -3.55 7.29
CA ASN A 131 -9.85 -4.85 7.48
C ASN A 131 -10.27 -5.48 6.14
N PRO A 132 -10.40 -6.82 6.09
CA PRO A 132 -11.00 -7.50 4.95
C PRO A 132 -12.37 -6.91 4.55
N GLY A 133 -12.57 -6.70 3.25
CA GLY A 133 -13.78 -6.09 2.67
C GLY A 133 -13.76 -4.57 2.61
N GLU A 134 -12.81 -3.89 3.26
CA GLU A 134 -12.72 -2.44 3.26
C GLU A 134 -11.84 -1.91 2.12
N ALA A 135 -12.24 -0.77 1.55
CA ALA A 135 -11.36 0.03 0.70
C ALA A 135 -10.17 0.51 1.53
N THR A 136 -9.00 -0.05 1.24
CA THR A 136 -7.78 0.15 2.03
C THR A 136 -6.78 0.97 1.23
N ARG A 137 -6.19 1.96 1.87
CA ARG A 137 -5.20 2.87 1.27
C ARG A 137 -4.07 3.13 2.25
N GLY A 138 -2.85 3.25 1.74
CA GLY A 138 -1.70 3.61 2.55
C GLY A 138 -0.43 3.75 1.73
N ASP A 139 0.65 4.00 2.44
CA ASP A 139 1.98 4.11 1.88
C ASP A 139 3.02 3.45 2.79
N PHE A 140 4.17 3.12 2.21
CA PHE A 140 5.32 2.67 2.97
C PHE A 140 6.62 3.22 2.38
N SER A 141 7.64 3.27 3.23
CA SER A 141 9.02 3.49 2.84
C SER A 141 9.92 2.63 3.71
N LEU A 142 10.88 1.94 3.11
CA LEU A 142 11.81 1.08 3.82
C LEU A 142 13.20 1.07 3.19
N SER A 143 14.19 0.69 4.00
CA SER A 143 15.54 0.37 3.54
C SER A 143 15.96 -1.00 4.03
N PHE A 144 16.64 -1.74 3.18
CA PHE A 144 17.15 -3.08 3.48
C PHE A 144 18.55 -3.01 4.09
N LYS A 145 18.87 -3.96 4.98
CA LYS A 145 20.20 -4.07 5.58
C LYS A 145 21.29 -4.16 4.51
N LYS A 146 22.44 -3.56 4.79
CA LYS A 146 23.64 -3.74 3.95
C LYS A 146 24.20 -5.16 4.10
N GLY A 147 24.79 -5.69 3.03
CA GLY A 147 25.34 -7.05 3.02
C GLY A 147 25.39 -7.63 1.60
N ALA A 148 25.47 -8.97 1.53
CA ALA A 148 25.54 -9.71 0.26
C ALA A 148 24.18 -10.21 -0.25
N GLY A 149 23.09 -10.01 0.50
CA GLY A 149 21.75 -10.47 0.14
C GLY A 149 21.13 -9.69 -1.01
N TYR A 150 20.10 -10.26 -1.64
CA TYR A 150 19.34 -9.56 -2.67
C TYR A 150 18.69 -8.28 -2.10
N GLY A 151 18.81 -7.17 -2.83
CA GLY A 151 18.30 -5.87 -2.38
C GLY A 151 19.09 -5.19 -1.26
N ALA A 152 20.24 -5.74 -0.85
CA ALA A 152 21.00 -5.20 0.27
C ALA A 152 21.42 -3.74 0.07
N GLY A 153 21.22 -2.92 1.11
CA GLY A 153 21.55 -1.49 1.13
C GLY A 153 20.65 -0.61 0.26
N ARG A 154 19.61 -1.17 -0.38
CA ARG A 154 18.66 -0.43 -1.22
C ARG A 154 17.43 0.02 -0.41
N SER A 155 16.63 0.88 -1.03
CA SER A 155 15.37 1.39 -0.51
C SER A 155 14.22 1.03 -1.45
N MET A 156 13.03 0.88 -0.87
CA MET A 156 11.78 0.70 -1.59
C MET A 156 10.73 1.57 -0.93
N GLU A 157 9.94 2.27 -1.74
CA GLU A 157 8.76 3.00 -1.29
C GLU A 157 7.57 2.61 -2.16
N GLY A 158 6.37 2.69 -1.61
CA GLY A 158 5.16 2.40 -2.38
C GLY A 158 3.92 3.05 -1.83
N THR A 159 2.97 3.34 -2.71
CA THR A 159 1.59 3.71 -2.40
C THR A 159 0.67 2.60 -2.87
N PHE A 160 -0.38 2.34 -2.11
CA PHE A 160 -1.37 1.33 -2.47
C PHE A 160 -2.80 1.80 -2.18
N SER A 161 -3.71 1.40 -3.06
CA SER A 161 -5.14 1.48 -2.85
C SER A 161 -5.86 0.34 -3.56
N SER A 162 -6.60 -0.46 -2.79
CA SER A 162 -7.41 -1.58 -3.28
C SER A 162 -8.41 -2.02 -2.20
N VAL A 163 -9.31 -2.94 -2.53
CA VAL A 163 -10.13 -3.60 -1.50
C VAL A 163 -9.26 -4.66 -0.82
N ALA A 164 -9.16 -4.62 0.52
CA ALA A 164 -8.45 -5.64 1.27
C ALA A 164 -9.22 -6.96 1.21
N LEU A 165 -8.54 -8.02 0.82
CA LEU A 165 -9.07 -9.38 0.78
C LEU A 165 -8.72 -10.10 2.08
N ASP A 166 -9.55 -11.05 2.50
CA ASP A 166 -9.18 -11.98 3.55
C ASP A 166 -8.03 -12.87 3.06
N ALA A 167 -6.92 -12.90 3.80
CA ALA A 167 -5.76 -13.73 3.49
C ALA A 167 -5.96 -15.21 3.83
N GLY A 168 -7.12 -15.58 4.39
CA GLY A 168 -7.50 -16.97 4.58
C GLY A 168 -6.87 -17.59 5.82
N PHE A 169 -7.52 -17.32 6.95
CA PHE A 169 -7.91 -18.29 7.98
C PHE A 169 -9.18 -17.66 8.56
N GLY A 170 -10.34 -17.88 7.93
CA GLY A 170 -11.61 -17.48 8.54
C GLY A 170 -11.73 -18.10 9.95
N PRO A 171 -12.69 -17.68 10.79
CA PRO A 171 -12.94 -18.43 12.02
C PRO A 171 -13.04 -19.91 11.65
N ASP A 172 -12.34 -20.78 12.39
CA ASP A 172 -12.44 -22.22 12.25
C ASP A 172 -13.91 -22.55 12.00
N LEU A 173 -14.22 -23.30 10.94
CA LEU A 173 -15.57 -23.82 10.71
C LEU A 173 -15.92 -24.91 11.76
N GLY A 174 -15.47 -24.73 13.01
CA GLY A 174 -15.82 -25.49 14.20
C GLY A 174 -17.02 -24.92 14.96
N ASP A 175 -17.44 -23.68 14.66
CA ASP A 175 -18.66 -23.08 15.21
C ASP A 175 -19.78 -23.03 14.15
N VAL A 176 -20.07 -24.18 13.53
CA VAL A 176 -21.45 -24.42 13.07
C VAL A 176 -22.24 -24.73 14.33
N VAL A 177 -22.81 -23.67 14.89
CA VAL A 177 -23.70 -23.66 16.05
C VAL A 177 -24.67 -24.83 15.95
N GLY A 178 -24.63 -25.68 16.98
CA GLY A 178 -25.61 -26.73 17.16
C GLY A 178 -27.03 -26.17 17.29
N GLU A 179 -27.97 -27.09 17.08
CA GLU A 179 -29.32 -27.11 17.65
C GLU A 179 -30.47 -26.59 16.77
N THR A 180 -31.17 -27.54 16.15
CA THR A 180 -32.59 -27.76 16.49
C THR A 180 -32.88 -29.25 16.42
N PRO A 181 -33.25 -29.96 17.51
CA PRO A 181 -33.86 -31.27 17.38
C PRO A 181 -35.27 -31.09 16.81
N ALA A 182 -35.56 -31.80 15.72
CA ALA A 182 -36.90 -31.85 15.13
C ALA A 182 -37.89 -32.55 16.09
N PRO A 183 -39.18 -32.15 16.09
CA PRO A 183 -40.19 -32.59 17.05
C PRO A 183 -40.52 -34.09 16.97
#